data_AF-A0A7X8HBM5-F1
#
_entry.id   AF-A0A7X8HBM5-F1
#
_cell.length_a   1.000
_cell.length_b   1.000
_cell.length_c   1.000
_cell.angle_alpha   90.00
_cell.angle_beta   90.00
_cell.angle_gamma   90.00
#
_symmetry.space_group_name_H-M   'P 1'
#
loop_
_entity.id
_entity.type
_entity.pdbx_description
1 polymer ?
#
loop_
_entity_poly.entity_id
_entity_poly.type
_entity_poly.pdbx_seq_one_letter_code
_entity_poly.pdbx_strand_id
1 'polypeptide(L)'
;MTNNFYDNTETYTLNVKKLTIEGEISNPGIVDFTTLKKRSVIVKETLLDPTGSDRFVGAYRYDGYSLFDILEKSILKKVNSREFSPIIDMFVEIENERGDKVVFSWGEIYYPSRLHQIIIADAVSRIVPSKTKDLWPLPSESRIIAGTDLITERNISSPVKITVRSFPRSFNVLRDLSPMYSEKIDLVGNGKQTGSLYSFPPDFNAITYNTIFYGRGRGIHSTKPFKGLIIKDILNRTYPFNRENLQKGMLCFAAADGYRCTVSYSELFNRNDQQEFLLIKTTPGEDGGLFRIFPAADFFSDRAVKSLKEIHLGY
;
A
#
# COMPACT_ATOMS: atom_id res chain seq x y z
N MET A 1 -5.68 -36.59 8.93
CA MET A 1 -4.62 -35.76 8.31
C MET A 1 -5.28 -34.86 7.28
N THR A 2 -5.07 -33.55 7.40
CA THR A 2 -5.51 -32.57 6.39
C THR A 2 -4.33 -32.23 5.49
N ASN A 3 -4.59 -31.94 4.21
CA ASN A 3 -3.57 -31.45 3.28
C ASN A 3 -3.18 -29.99 3.56
N ASN A 4 -3.87 -29.33 4.49
CA ASN A 4 -3.59 -27.96 4.88
C ASN A 4 -2.41 -27.90 5.87
N PHE A 5 -1.21 -27.63 5.35
CA PHE A 5 0.01 -27.45 6.15
C PHE A 5 -0.04 -26.24 7.10
N TYR A 6 -1.00 -25.34 6.94
CA TYR A 6 -1.17 -24.14 7.75
C TYR A 6 -2.20 -24.32 8.88
N ASP A 7 -2.76 -25.51 9.03
CA ASP A 7 -3.81 -25.83 10.02
C ASP A 7 -3.51 -27.11 10.80
N ASN A 8 -2.22 -27.35 11.03
CA ASN A 8 -1.70 -28.54 11.71
C ASN A 8 -1.09 -28.24 13.08
N THR A 9 -1.21 -27.00 13.57
CA THR A 9 -0.74 -26.56 14.88
C THR A 9 -1.86 -25.91 15.67
N GLU A 10 -1.73 -25.89 16.98
CA GLU A 10 -2.61 -25.14 17.88
C GLU A 10 -2.69 -23.66 17.49
N THR A 11 -3.91 -23.12 17.55
CA THR A 11 -4.21 -21.71 17.34
C THR A 11 -4.39 -21.02 18.69
N TYR A 12 -3.65 -19.93 18.90
CA TYR A 12 -3.64 -19.15 20.12
C TYR A 12 -4.44 -17.86 19.93
N THR A 13 -5.33 -17.56 20.86
CA THR A 13 -6.13 -16.33 20.86
C THR A 13 -5.27 -15.13 21.26
N LEU A 14 -5.43 -14.03 20.54
CA LEU A 14 -4.84 -12.73 20.82
C LEU A 14 -5.96 -11.75 21.21
N ASN A 15 -5.83 -11.12 22.37
CA ASN A 15 -6.88 -10.20 22.84
C ASN A 15 -6.93 -8.94 21.96
N VAL A 16 -8.05 -8.74 21.25
CA VAL A 16 -8.30 -7.55 20.44
C VAL A 16 -8.87 -6.47 21.34
N LYS A 17 -8.22 -5.31 21.35
CA LYS A 17 -8.70 -4.15 22.09
C LYS A 17 -9.87 -3.48 21.37
N LYS A 18 -10.60 -2.65 22.10
CA LYS A 18 -11.62 -1.77 21.52
C LYS A 18 -10.97 -0.89 20.45
N LEU A 19 -11.44 -1.02 19.22
CA LEU A 19 -10.97 -0.24 18.07
C LEU A 19 -11.98 0.85 17.73
N THR A 20 -11.50 2.06 17.47
CA THR A 20 -12.31 3.19 17.01
C THR A 20 -11.92 3.60 15.59
N ILE A 21 -12.89 4.08 14.82
CA ILE A 21 -12.67 4.68 13.49
C ILE A 21 -13.14 6.14 13.54
N GLU A 22 -12.28 7.04 13.05
CA GLU A 22 -12.52 8.49 13.00
C GLU A 22 -11.86 9.12 11.76
N GLY A 23 -11.82 10.47 11.73
CA GLY A 23 -11.18 11.24 10.66
C GLY A 23 -12.19 11.73 9.62
N GLU A 24 -11.84 11.58 8.34
CA GLU A 24 -12.62 12.04 7.18
C GLU A 24 -13.82 11.14 6.87
N ILE A 25 -14.67 10.91 7.87
CA ILE A 25 -15.90 10.10 7.79
C ILE A 25 -17.06 10.80 8.52
N SER A 26 -18.30 10.52 8.12
CA SER A 26 -19.49 11.08 8.78
C SER A 26 -20.05 10.23 9.90
N ASN A 27 -19.60 8.97 10.03
CA ASN A 27 -20.09 8.00 11.00
C ASN A 27 -18.93 7.41 11.84
N PRO A 28 -18.20 8.25 12.61
CA PRO A 28 -17.18 7.75 13.52
C PRO A 28 -17.80 6.85 14.59
N GLY A 29 -17.04 5.87 15.07
CA GLY A 29 -17.59 4.91 16.01
C GLY A 29 -16.63 3.79 16.40
N ILE A 30 -17.18 2.84 17.15
CA ILE A 30 -16.47 1.65 17.62
C ILE A 30 -16.69 0.53 16.61
N VAL A 31 -15.65 -0.23 16.31
CA VAL A 31 -15.77 -1.39 15.42
C VAL A 31 -16.48 -2.53 16.14
N ASP A 32 -17.54 -3.03 15.52
CA ASP A 32 -18.23 -4.25 15.95
C ASP A 32 -17.69 -5.47 15.20
N PHE A 33 -16.66 -6.09 15.78
CA PHE A 33 -16.02 -7.29 15.23
C PHE A 33 -16.95 -8.51 15.14
N THR A 34 -18.06 -8.54 15.90
CA THR A 34 -19.00 -9.68 15.87
C THR A 34 -19.75 -9.80 14.54
N THR A 35 -19.81 -8.69 13.79
CA THR A 35 -20.46 -8.63 12.48
C THR A 35 -19.52 -8.94 11.31
N LEU A 36 -18.22 -9.10 11.57
CA LEU A 36 -17.20 -9.20 10.55
C LEU A 36 -16.75 -10.64 10.32
N LYS A 37 -16.43 -10.97 9.06
CA LYS A 37 -15.90 -12.28 8.70
C LYS A 37 -14.43 -12.38 9.08
N LYS A 38 -14.05 -13.48 9.73
CA LYS A 38 -12.63 -13.81 9.94
C LYS A 38 -11.95 -14.19 8.63
N ARG A 39 -10.74 -13.68 8.46
CA ARG A 39 -9.83 -13.87 7.33
C ARG A 39 -8.50 -14.38 7.84
N SER A 40 -7.76 -15.08 6.98
CA SER A 40 -6.45 -15.63 7.31
C SER A 40 -5.38 -15.05 6.39
N VAL A 41 -4.23 -14.74 6.96
CA VAL A 41 -3.01 -14.37 6.22
C VAL A 41 -1.84 -15.20 6.72
N ILE A 42 -0.95 -15.60 5.82
CA ILE A 42 0.30 -16.28 6.16
C ILE A 42 1.45 -15.32 5.96
N VAL A 43 2.33 -15.20 6.94
CA VAL A 43 3.44 -14.25 6.91
C VAL A 43 4.72 -14.87 7.44
N LYS A 44 5.82 -14.40 6.87
CA LYS A 44 7.16 -14.52 7.47
C LYS A 44 7.42 -13.19 8.14
N GLU A 45 7.41 -13.14 9.46
CA GLU A 45 7.79 -11.93 10.17
C GLU A 45 9.29 -11.73 10.03
N THR A 46 9.64 -10.56 9.52
CA THR A 46 11.02 -10.09 9.43
C THR A 46 11.10 -8.65 9.90
N LEU A 47 12.24 -8.27 10.45
CA LEU A 47 12.51 -6.91 10.91
C LEU A 47 13.74 -6.37 10.20
N LEU A 48 13.77 -5.06 9.98
CA LEU A 48 14.92 -4.41 9.37
C LEU A 48 16.07 -4.42 10.38
N ASP A 49 17.19 -5.05 10.01
CA ASP A 49 18.40 -5.01 10.82
C ASP A 49 19.11 -3.65 10.63
N PRO A 50 19.53 -2.98 11.71
CA PRO A 50 20.38 -1.79 11.62
C PRO A 50 21.63 -1.95 10.76
N THR A 51 22.14 -3.17 10.57
CA THR A 51 23.31 -3.44 9.70
C THR A 51 22.95 -3.60 8.22
N GLY A 52 21.68 -3.46 7.84
CA GLY A 52 21.20 -3.49 6.45
C GLY A 52 20.75 -4.86 5.92
N SER A 53 20.72 -5.90 6.77
CA SER A 53 20.13 -7.20 6.44
C SER A 53 18.69 -7.34 6.98
N ASP A 54 17.95 -8.36 6.53
CA ASP A 54 16.65 -8.68 7.10
C ASP A 54 16.80 -9.73 8.21
N ARG A 55 16.17 -9.49 9.37
CA ARG A 55 16.18 -10.44 10.50
C ARG A 55 14.88 -11.22 10.54
N PHE A 56 14.95 -12.53 10.29
CA PHE A 56 13.80 -13.43 10.43
C PHE A 56 13.39 -13.57 11.91
N VAL A 57 12.08 -13.52 12.16
CA VAL A 57 11.48 -13.66 13.49
C VAL A 57 10.70 -14.97 13.61
N GLY A 58 9.93 -15.31 12.57
CA GLY A 58 9.15 -16.53 12.54
C GLY A 58 8.19 -16.58 11.36
N ALA A 59 7.53 -17.73 11.19
CA ALA A 59 6.51 -17.95 10.19
C ALA A 59 5.18 -18.30 10.87
N TYR A 60 4.11 -17.62 10.49
CA TYR A 60 2.82 -17.69 11.17
C TYR A 60 1.65 -17.67 10.20
N ARG A 61 0.55 -18.29 10.62
CA ARG A 61 -0.79 -17.98 10.13
C ARG A 61 -1.45 -17.06 11.16
N TYR A 62 -1.93 -15.92 10.72
CA TYR A 62 -2.76 -15.03 11.51
C TYR A 62 -4.20 -15.10 11.03
N ASP A 63 -5.13 -15.15 11.96
CA ASP A 63 -6.56 -15.06 11.71
C ASP A 63 -7.11 -13.79 12.37
N GLY A 64 -8.07 -13.13 11.72
CA GLY A 64 -8.62 -11.87 12.22
C GLY A 64 -9.51 -11.14 11.24
N TYR A 65 -9.64 -9.83 11.41
CA TYR A 65 -10.62 -9.01 10.69
C TYR A 65 -9.94 -8.06 9.71
N SER A 66 -10.33 -8.10 8.44
CA SER A 66 -9.64 -7.31 7.42
C SER A 66 -9.97 -5.82 7.50
N LEU A 67 -9.00 -4.96 7.20
CA LEU A 67 -9.24 -3.52 7.08
C LEU A 67 -10.30 -3.22 6.01
N PHE A 68 -10.35 -4.01 4.95
CA PHE A 68 -11.39 -3.93 3.92
C PHE A 68 -12.79 -4.07 4.55
N ASP A 69 -13.03 -5.13 5.31
CA ASP A 69 -14.33 -5.42 5.92
C ASP A 69 -14.64 -4.38 7.03
N ILE A 70 -13.64 -3.96 7.80
CA ILE A 70 -13.78 -2.94 8.86
C ILE A 70 -14.22 -1.58 8.28
N LEU A 71 -13.62 -1.17 7.17
CA LEU A 71 -13.83 0.15 6.57
C LEU A 71 -15.01 0.19 5.60
N GLU A 72 -15.56 -0.96 5.16
CA GLU A 72 -16.63 -1.06 4.15
C GLU A 72 -17.84 -0.16 4.44
N LYS A 73 -18.22 -0.02 5.72
CA LYS A 73 -19.37 0.79 6.16
C LYS A 73 -19.03 2.25 6.48
N SER A 74 -17.78 2.66 6.30
CA SER A 74 -17.35 4.04 6.54
C SER A 74 -17.88 4.97 5.46
N ILE A 75 -18.63 5.99 5.85
CA ILE A 75 -19.19 6.99 4.95
C ILE A 75 -18.17 8.13 4.83
N LEU A 76 -17.43 8.16 3.72
CA LEU A 76 -16.35 9.10 3.49
C LEU A 76 -16.85 10.56 3.45
N LYS A 77 -16.23 11.41 4.26
CA LYS A 77 -16.43 12.86 4.30
C LYS A 77 -15.09 13.56 4.05
N LYS A 78 -14.61 13.40 2.82
CA LYS A 78 -13.28 13.83 2.40
C LYS A 78 -13.11 15.35 2.43
N VAL A 79 -12.06 15.85 3.08
CA VAL A 79 -11.85 17.29 3.30
C VAL A 79 -11.54 18.03 1.99
N ASN A 80 -10.77 17.41 1.10
CA ASN A 80 -10.40 17.99 -0.20
C ASN A 80 -11.38 17.61 -1.32
N SER A 81 -12.58 17.09 -1.00
CA SER A 81 -13.57 16.58 -1.98
C SER A 81 -13.96 17.58 -3.08
N ARG A 82 -13.95 18.89 -2.77
CA ARG A 82 -14.20 19.97 -3.74
C ARG A 82 -13.07 20.12 -4.76
N GLU A 83 -11.84 19.92 -4.33
CA GLU A 83 -10.64 19.98 -5.16
C GLU A 83 -10.48 18.69 -5.96
N PHE A 84 -10.54 17.54 -5.28
CA PHE A 84 -10.35 16.22 -5.84
C PHE A 84 -11.35 15.23 -5.25
N SER A 85 -12.36 14.88 -6.04
CA SER A 85 -13.44 13.97 -5.63
C SER A 85 -13.05 12.49 -5.54
N PRO A 86 -12.15 11.94 -6.38
CA PRO A 86 -11.75 10.53 -6.27
C PRO A 86 -11.14 10.20 -4.90
N ILE A 87 -11.29 8.96 -4.47
CA ILE A 87 -10.84 8.46 -3.15
C ILE A 87 -9.44 7.84 -3.18
N ILE A 88 -8.80 7.84 -4.36
CA ILE A 88 -7.51 7.18 -4.60
C ILE A 88 -6.31 7.92 -4.00
N ASP A 89 -6.51 9.12 -3.44
CA ASP A 89 -5.54 9.88 -2.64
C ASP A 89 -5.84 9.79 -1.13
N MET A 90 -6.73 8.88 -0.71
CA MET A 90 -7.01 8.63 0.70
C MET A 90 -6.09 7.54 1.26
N PHE A 91 -5.99 7.49 2.57
CA PHE A 91 -5.25 6.49 3.32
C PHE A 91 -5.81 6.39 4.74
N VAL A 92 -5.35 5.39 5.48
CA VAL A 92 -5.64 5.26 6.90
C VAL A 92 -4.35 5.26 7.70
N GLU A 93 -4.40 5.93 8.85
CA GLU A 93 -3.39 5.86 9.90
C GLU A 93 -3.94 4.99 11.03
N ILE A 94 -3.17 3.99 11.46
CA ILE A 94 -3.52 3.09 12.56
C ILE A 94 -2.58 3.35 13.72
N GLU A 95 -3.14 3.56 14.90
CA GLU A 95 -2.42 3.90 16.13
C GLU A 95 -2.73 2.90 17.24
N ASN A 96 -1.72 2.56 18.04
CA ASN A 96 -1.87 1.78 19.27
C ASN A 96 -1.78 2.66 20.53
N GLU A 97 -2.03 2.09 21.71
CA GLU A 97 -1.98 2.84 22.99
C GLU A 97 -0.58 3.35 23.37
N ARG A 98 0.48 2.82 22.74
CA ARG A 98 1.86 3.29 22.94
C ARG A 98 2.21 4.48 22.04
N GLY A 99 1.31 4.87 21.13
CA GLY A 99 1.54 5.91 20.14
C GLY A 99 2.30 5.45 18.89
N ASP A 100 2.55 4.14 18.73
CA ASP A 100 3.10 3.60 17.49
C ASP A 100 2.05 3.79 16.37
N LYS A 101 2.52 4.21 15.19
CA LYS A 101 1.67 4.53 14.04
C LYS A 101 2.14 3.85 12.78
N VAL A 102 1.19 3.36 12.00
CA VAL A 102 1.43 2.81 10.66
C VAL A 102 0.38 3.28 9.67
N VAL A 103 0.72 3.27 8.38
CA VAL A 103 -0.18 3.74 7.31
C VAL A 103 -0.41 2.71 6.21
N PHE A 104 -1.60 2.77 5.63
CA PHE A 104 -2.02 1.97 4.48
C PHE A 104 -2.79 2.86 3.52
N SER A 105 -2.44 2.84 2.24
CA SER A 105 -3.17 3.62 1.25
C SER A 105 -4.57 3.03 1.03
N TRP A 106 -5.54 3.85 0.64
CA TRP A 106 -6.86 3.35 0.27
C TRP A 106 -6.77 2.40 -0.93
N GLY A 107 -5.79 2.66 -1.81
CA GLY A 107 -5.42 1.81 -2.92
C GLY A 107 -4.98 0.42 -2.47
N GLU A 108 -4.12 0.31 -1.47
CA GLU A 108 -3.62 -0.95 -0.92
C GLU A 108 -4.73 -1.81 -0.29
N ILE A 109 -5.84 -1.19 0.13
CA ILE A 109 -6.96 -1.87 0.79
C ILE A 109 -8.00 -2.34 -0.25
N TYR A 110 -8.39 -1.49 -1.19
CA TYR A 110 -9.57 -1.70 -2.05
C TYR A 110 -9.27 -2.01 -3.51
N TYR A 111 -8.07 -1.71 -3.99
CA TYR A 111 -7.69 -1.89 -5.39
C TYR A 111 -6.91 -3.16 -5.72
N PRO A 112 -6.29 -3.94 -4.79
CA PRO A 112 -5.48 -5.06 -5.20
C PRO A 112 -6.30 -6.19 -5.83
N SER A 113 -5.65 -6.97 -6.68
CA SER A 113 -6.19 -8.24 -7.21
C SER A 113 -6.45 -9.29 -6.11
N ARG A 114 -5.74 -9.17 -4.97
CA ARG A 114 -5.90 -10.01 -3.78
C ARG A 114 -6.35 -9.18 -2.60
N LEU A 115 -7.63 -9.28 -2.27
CA LEU A 115 -8.23 -8.57 -1.15
C LEU A 115 -7.88 -9.20 0.21
N HIS A 116 -8.22 -8.48 1.28
CA HIS A 116 -8.13 -8.93 2.67
C HIS A 116 -6.71 -9.31 3.13
N GLN A 117 -5.67 -8.70 2.54
CA GLN A 117 -4.28 -8.95 2.91
C GLN A 117 -3.80 -8.14 4.12
N ILE A 118 -4.61 -7.19 4.61
CA ILE A 118 -4.29 -6.41 5.81
C ILE A 118 -5.38 -6.70 6.85
N ILE A 119 -5.00 -7.30 7.98
CA ILE A 119 -5.94 -7.74 9.01
C ILE A 119 -5.53 -7.27 10.40
N ILE A 120 -6.50 -7.06 11.29
CA ILE A 120 -6.28 -7.02 12.74
C ILE A 120 -6.43 -8.45 13.25
N ALA A 121 -5.31 -9.06 13.62
CA ALA A 121 -5.25 -10.45 14.04
C ALA A 121 -5.77 -10.63 15.48
N ASP A 122 -6.70 -11.57 15.63
CA ASP A 122 -7.25 -12.02 16.91
C ASP A 122 -6.82 -13.46 17.26
N ALA A 123 -6.09 -14.12 16.35
CA ALA A 123 -5.47 -15.39 16.61
C ALA A 123 -4.20 -15.61 15.78
N VAL A 124 -3.34 -16.50 16.27
CA VAL A 124 -2.07 -16.85 15.64
C VAL A 124 -1.78 -18.35 15.76
N SER A 125 -1.21 -18.92 14.72
CA SER A 125 -0.68 -20.28 14.71
C SER A 125 0.73 -20.27 14.12
N ARG A 126 1.63 -21.13 14.61
CA ARG A 126 2.96 -21.29 14.03
C ARG A 126 2.86 -22.03 12.70
N ILE A 127 3.77 -21.71 11.79
CA ILE A 127 4.06 -22.59 10.65
C ILE A 127 5.37 -23.31 10.99
N VAL A 128 5.25 -24.57 11.41
CA VAL A 128 6.39 -25.37 11.90
C VAL A 128 7.03 -26.14 10.73
N PRO A 129 8.32 -25.94 10.44
CA PRO A 129 8.99 -26.68 9.37
C PRO A 129 9.02 -28.18 9.67
N SER A 130 8.71 -29.01 8.67
CA SER A 130 8.55 -30.47 8.87
C SER A 130 9.82 -31.18 9.35
N LYS A 131 11.01 -30.67 9.00
CA LYS A 131 12.31 -31.31 9.30
C LYS A 131 12.95 -30.80 10.58
N THR A 132 13.14 -29.48 10.69
CA THR A 132 13.83 -28.86 11.84
C THR A 132 12.92 -28.76 13.07
N LYS A 133 11.59 -28.72 12.87
CA LYS A 133 10.59 -28.57 13.94
C LYS A 133 10.76 -27.28 14.75
N ASP A 134 11.36 -26.25 14.17
CA ASP A 134 11.60 -24.98 14.85
C ASP A 134 10.29 -24.36 15.36
N LEU A 135 10.29 -23.93 16.62
CA LEU A 135 9.16 -23.30 17.28
C LEU A 135 9.47 -21.82 17.53
N TRP A 136 9.02 -20.97 16.60
CA TRP A 136 9.20 -19.52 16.69
C TRP A 136 8.42 -18.92 17.88
N PRO A 137 8.88 -17.81 18.48
CA PRO A 137 8.18 -17.17 19.59
C PRO A 137 6.81 -16.63 19.13
N LEU A 138 5.73 -16.97 19.84
CA LEU A 138 4.41 -16.42 19.50
C LEU A 138 4.26 -14.99 20.01
N PRO A 139 3.58 -14.11 19.25
CA PRO A 139 3.13 -12.83 19.79
C PRO A 139 2.08 -13.08 20.89
N SER A 140 2.04 -12.18 21.87
CA SER A 140 1.10 -12.23 23.00
C SER A 140 -0.04 -11.20 22.90
N GLU A 141 0.05 -10.27 21.95
CA GLU A 141 -0.91 -9.19 21.72
C GLU A 141 -1.54 -9.34 20.34
N SER A 142 -2.78 -8.85 20.16
CA SER A 142 -3.34 -8.61 18.83
C SER A 142 -2.45 -7.67 18.04
N ARG A 143 -2.41 -7.80 16.72
CA ARG A 143 -1.55 -6.96 15.87
C ARG A 143 -2.26 -6.66 14.56
N ILE A 144 -1.96 -5.51 13.97
CA ILE A 144 -2.20 -5.35 12.55
C ILE A 144 -1.17 -6.22 11.79
N ILE A 145 -1.59 -6.90 10.73
CA ILE A 145 -0.72 -7.76 9.92
C ILE A 145 -0.88 -7.36 8.46
N ALA A 146 0.23 -6.98 7.83
CA ALA A 146 0.32 -6.73 6.39
C ALA A 146 0.89 -7.97 5.68
N GLY A 147 0.03 -8.73 5.00
CA GLY A 147 0.38 -10.02 4.39
C GLY A 147 1.37 -9.93 3.23
N THR A 148 1.37 -8.80 2.53
CA THR A 148 2.23 -8.55 1.36
C THR A 148 3.58 -7.94 1.71
N ASP A 149 3.84 -7.60 2.97
CA ASP A 149 5.10 -6.98 3.37
C ASP A 149 6.22 -8.01 3.47
N LEU A 150 7.38 -7.68 2.91
CA LEU A 150 8.60 -8.43 3.14
C LEU A 150 9.10 -8.17 4.56
N ILE A 151 9.27 -6.88 4.91
CA ILE A 151 9.69 -6.41 6.22
C ILE A 151 8.48 -5.96 7.03
N THR A 152 8.21 -6.63 8.14
CA THR A 152 6.96 -6.48 8.91
C THR A 152 6.99 -5.35 9.94
N GLU A 153 7.70 -4.25 9.66
CA GLU A 153 7.76 -3.07 10.54
C GLU A 153 6.36 -2.42 10.75
N ARG A 154 5.42 -2.65 9.82
CA ARG A 154 4.02 -2.22 9.95
C ARG A 154 3.18 -3.07 10.90
N ASN A 155 3.65 -4.22 11.36
CA ASN A 155 2.88 -5.12 12.21
C ASN A 155 2.86 -4.66 13.69
N ILE A 156 2.37 -3.45 13.97
CA ILE A 156 2.30 -2.93 15.33
C ILE A 156 1.27 -3.69 16.18
N SER A 157 1.55 -3.82 17.47
CA SER A 157 0.66 -4.52 18.41
C SER A 157 -0.41 -3.61 18.98
N SER A 158 -1.53 -4.22 19.37
CA SER A 158 -2.66 -3.64 20.09
C SER A 158 -3.24 -2.37 19.42
N PRO A 159 -3.64 -2.40 18.13
CA PRO A 159 -4.24 -1.24 17.48
C PRO A 159 -5.55 -0.83 18.18
N VAL A 160 -5.73 0.46 18.42
CA VAL A 160 -6.93 1.02 19.12
C VAL A 160 -7.65 2.11 18.33
N LYS A 161 -7.03 2.65 17.29
CA LYS A 161 -7.60 3.74 16.50
C LYS A 161 -7.22 3.63 15.03
N ILE A 162 -8.19 3.88 14.16
CA ILE A 162 -8.02 4.09 12.72
C ILE A 162 -8.49 5.50 12.40
N THR A 163 -7.62 6.32 11.83
CA THR A 163 -7.96 7.66 11.34
C THR A 163 -7.94 7.67 9.81
N VAL A 164 -9.08 7.91 9.19
CA VAL A 164 -9.23 8.06 7.74
C VAL A 164 -8.79 9.47 7.32
N ARG A 165 -7.92 9.58 6.32
CA ARG A 165 -7.34 10.84 5.86
C ARG A 165 -7.23 10.89 4.33
N SER A 166 -7.26 12.08 3.78
CA SER A 166 -6.80 12.39 2.42
C SER A 166 -5.38 12.93 2.46
N PHE A 167 -4.65 12.84 1.35
CA PHE A 167 -3.31 13.40 1.26
C PHE A 167 -3.36 14.92 1.52
N PRO A 168 -2.62 15.45 2.52
CA PRO A 168 -2.75 16.81 3.02
C PRO A 168 -1.98 17.82 2.16
N ARG A 169 -2.21 17.76 0.85
CA ARG A 169 -1.64 18.71 -0.12
C ARG A 169 -2.65 19.03 -1.20
N SER A 170 -2.73 20.32 -1.51
CA SER A 170 -3.50 20.82 -2.64
C SER A 170 -2.69 20.81 -3.92
N PHE A 171 -3.37 20.51 -5.02
CA PHE A 171 -2.85 20.58 -6.38
C PHE A 171 -3.79 21.40 -7.24
N ASN A 172 -3.26 22.10 -8.23
CA ASN A 172 -4.08 22.79 -9.21
C ASN A 172 -4.76 21.78 -10.13
N VAL A 173 -6.08 21.67 -10.06
CA VAL A 173 -6.86 20.71 -10.86
C VAL A 173 -7.36 21.39 -12.13
N LEU A 174 -6.76 21.03 -13.26
CA LEU A 174 -7.04 21.58 -14.58
C LEU A 174 -7.83 20.56 -15.41
N ARG A 175 -9.16 20.64 -15.35
CA ARG A 175 -10.02 19.80 -16.19
C ARG A 175 -9.76 20.11 -17.67
N ASP A 176 -9.72 19.06 -18.49
CA ASP A 176 -9.58 19.15 -19.94
C ASP A 176 -8.24 19.75 -20.43
N LEU A 177 -7.17 19.64 -19.61
CA LEU A 177 -5.81 20.01 -20.02
C LEU A 177 -5.42 19.24 -21.29
N SER A 178 -5.13 19.96 -22.38
CA SER A 178 -4.67 19.40 -23.65
C SER A 178 -3.57 20.27 -24.28
N PRO A 179 -2.40 19.69 -24.63
CA PRO A 179 -2.01 18.31 -24.37
C PRO A 179 -1.81 18.08 -22.87
N MET A 180 -2.24 16.91 -22.38
CA MET A 180 -1.96 16.47 -21.03
C MET A 180 -0.51 15.98 -21.01
N TYR A 181 0.47 16.88 -20.88
CA TYR A 181 1.88 16.55 -21.04
C TYR A 181 2.75 17.07 -19.88
N SER A 182 3.64 16.20 -19.40
CA SER A 182 4.78 16.56 -18.56
C SER A 182 6.04 15.94 -19.17
N GLU A 183 7.10 16.73 -19.30
CA GLU A 183 8.39 16.29 -19.86
C GLU A 183 9.31 15.61 -18.84
N LYS A 184 9.01 15.78 -17.55
CA LYS A 184 9.82 15.27 -16.45
C LYS A 184 8.95 14.91 -15.25
N ILE A 185 9.55 14.20 -14.31
CA ILE A 185 8.99 13.96 -12.98
C ILE A 185 9.88 14.68 -11.97
N ASP A 186 9.33 15.57 -11.16
CA ASP A 186 10.02 16.14 -10.01
C ASP A 186 9.83 15.23 -8.79
N LEU A 187 10.93 14.90 -8.12
CA LEU A 187 10.96 14.10 -6.90
C LEU A 187 11.03 15.06 -5.71
N VAL A 188 10.12 14.91 -4.76
CA VAL A 188 9.96 15.81 -3.63
C VAL A 188 9.92 15.00 -2.34
N GLY A 189 10.86 15.25 -1.43
CA GLY A 189 10.90 14.64 -0.10
C GLY A 189 10.76 15.71 0.98
N ASN A 190 9.85 15.50 1.94
CA ASN A 190 9.63 16.43 3.06
C ASN A 190 9.42 17.88 2.60
N GLY A 191 8.66 18.06 1.50
CA GLY A 191 8.33 19.36 0.92
C GLY A 191 9.45 20.02 0.10
N LYS A 192 10.63 19.40 -0.02
CA LYS A 192 11.76 19.94 -0.81
C LYS A 192 11.99 19.08 -2.04
N GLN A 193 12.27 19.72 -3.18
CA GLN A 193 12.68 18.99 -4.37
C GLN A 193 14.04 18.33 -4.12
N THR A 194 14.10 17.02 -4.30
CA THR A 194 15.28 16.18 -4.07
C THR A 194 15.90 15.67 -5.37
N GLY A 195 15.17 15.74 -6.48
CA GLY A 195 15.67 15.37 -7.80
C GLY A 195 14.62 15.53 -8.90
N SER A 196 14.99 15.14 -10.11
CA SER A 196 14.09 15.09 -11.26
C SER A 196 14.46 13.95 -12.20
N LEU A 197 13.48 13.37 -12.88
CA LEU A 197 13.65 12.35 -13.92
C LEU A 197 13.22 12.89 -15.28
N TYR A 198 14.16 12.97 -16.21
CA TYR A 198 13.93 13.42 -17.60
C TYR A 198 13.90 12.25 -18.60
N SER A 199 14.45 11.11 -18.23
CA SER A 199 14.52 9.91 -19.07
C SER A 199 14.61 8.64 -18.23
N PHE A 200 14.52 7.47 -18.85
CA PHE A 200 14.85 6.22 -18.17
C PHE A 200 16.33 6.19 -17.82
N PRO A 201 16.71 5.88 -16.56
CA PRO A 201 18.10 5.71 -16.22
C PRO A 201 18.67 4.49 -16.99
N PRO A 202 19.88 4.60 -17.56
CA PRO A 202 20.42 3.59 -18.46
C PRO A 202 20.77 2.26 -17.76
N ASP A 203 20.94 2.27 -16.44
CA ASP A 203 21.35 1.09 -15.67
C ASP A 203 20.20 0.09 -15.41
N PHE A 204 18.97 0.43 -15.79
CA PHE A 204 17.79 -0.40 -15.54
C PHE A 204 17.21 -0.99 -16.83
N ASN A 205 16.82 -2.25 -16.74
CA ASN A 205 16.18 -2.95 -17.85
C ASN A 205 14.66 -2.93 -17.69
N ALA A 206 13.97 -2.67 -18.80
CA ALA A 206 12.52 -2.71 -18.83
C ALA A 206 12.01 -4.14 -18.76
N ILE A 207 11.00 -4.36 -17.93
CA ILE A 207 10.24 -5.60 -17.84
C ILE A 207 8.88 -5.43 -18.49
N THR A 208 8.25 -6.55 -18.84
CA THR A 208 6.93 -6.58 -19.46
C THR A 208 5.96 -7.31 -18.56
N TYR A 209 4.82 -6.69 -18.27
CA TYR A 209 3.69 -7.33 -17.62
C TYR A 209 2.54 -7.54 -18.60
N ASN A 210 2.12 -8.79 -18.74
CA ASN A 210 0.91 -9.15 -19.47
C ASN A 210 -0.29 -8.92 -18.55
N THR A 211 -1.25 -8.12 -18.99
CA THR A 211 -2.41 -7.76 -18.18
C THR A 211 -3.63 -7.47 -19.06
N ILE A 212 -4.81 -7.55 -18.44
CA ILE A 212 -6.06 -7.04 -18.99
C ILE A 212 -6.36 -5.76 -18.20
N PHE A 213 -6.12 -4.61 -18.84
CA PHE A 213 -6.22 -3.32 -18.19
C PHE A 213 -7.69 -2.91 -18.10
N TYR A 214 -8.25 -2.98 -16.90
CA TYR A 214 -9.67 -2.78 -16.62
C TYR A 214 -9.86 -1.64 -15.62
N GLY A 215 -10.73 -0.67 -15.94
CA GLY A 215 -11.02 0.48 -15.07
C GLY A 215 -12.43 0.40 -14.51
N ARG A 216 -12.63 0.90 -13.29
CA ARG A 216 -13.93 0.81 -12.60
C ARG A 216 -15.05 1.51 -13.36
N GLY A 217 -14.75 2.64 -14.02
CA GLY A 217 -15.75 3.45 -14.71
C GLY A 217 -15.97 3.08 -16.19
N ARG A 218 -14.92 2.70 -16.91
CA ARG A 218 -14.96 2.52 -18.37
C ARG A 218 -14.78 1.06 -18.84
N GLY A 219 -14.60 0.12 -17.92
CA GLY A 219 -14.36 -1.28 -18.25
C GLY A 219 -13.00 -1.49 -18.91
N ILE A 220 -12.93 -2.26 -19.99
CA ILE A 220 -11.67 -2.62 -20.65
C ILE A 220 -11.04 -1.39 -21.32
N HIS A 221 -9.80 -1.09 -20.94
CA HIS A 221 -8.96 -0.06 -21.55
C HIS A 221 -7.96 -0.65 -22.54
N SER A 222 -7.39 -1.82 -22.26
CA SER A 222 -6.37 -2.46 -23.10
C SER A 222 -6.21 -3.93 -22.76
N THR A 223 -5.83 -4.74 -23.74
CA THR A 223 -5.34 -6.12 -23.58
C THR A 223 -3.86 -6.25 -23.94
N LYS A 224 -3.20 -5.13 -24.27
CA LYS A 224 -1.78 -5.09 -24.61
C LYS A 224 -0.92 -5.10 -23.35
N PRO A 225 0.24 -5.78 -23.37
CA PRO A 225 1.19 -5.74 -22.26
C PRO A 225 1.73 -4.33 -22.00
N PHE A 226 2.08 -4.06 -20.74
CA PHE A 226 2.81 -2.86 -20.36
C PHE A 226 4.30 -3.17 -20.23
N LYS A 227 5.14 -2.28 -20.77
CA LYS A 227 6.60 -2.37 -20.68
C LYS A 227 7.15 -1.13 -19.98
N GLY A 228 7.95 -1.33 -18.94
CA GLY A 228 8.48 -0.24 -18.12
C GLY A 228 9.55 -0.70 -17.14
N LEU A 229 10.10 0.25 -16.39
CA LEU A 229 11.08 -0.01 -15.33
C LEU A 229 10.36 -0.24 -14.00
N ILE A 230 10.88 -1.10 -13.12
CA ILE A 230 10.39 -1.22 -11.74
C ILE A 230 10.67 0.10 -11.02
N ILE A 231 9.62 0.78 -10.57
CA ILE A 231 9.75 2.17 -10.10
C ILE A 231 10.49 2.27 -8.76
N LYS A 232 10.35 1.27 -7.86
CA LYS A 232 11.05 1.27 -6.56
C LYS A 232 12.56 1.30 -6.71
N ASP A 233 13.11 0.66 -7.74
CA ASP A 233 14.56 0.62 -7.97
C ASP A 233 15.11 1.99 -8.38
N ILE A 234 14.30 2.78 -9.09
CA ILE A 234 14.62 4.17 -9.45
C ILE A 234 14.51 5.07 -8.22
N LEU A 235 13.39 4.99 -7.49
CA LEU A 235 13.08 5.90 -6.41
C LEU A 235 13.92 5.65 -5.14
N ASN A 236 14.44 4.43 -4.93
CA ASN A 236 15.35 4.12 -3.83
C ASN A 236 16.66 4.95 -3.86
N ARG A 237 17.02 5.51 -5.02
CA ARG A 237 18.16 6.45 -5.13
C ARG A 237 17.89 7.79 -4.43
N THR A 238 16.63 8.12 -4.17
CA THR A 238 16.19 9.42 -3.65
C THR A 238 15.47 9.30 -2.31
N TYR A 239 14.62 8.27 -2.15
CA TYR A 239 13.81 8.07 -0.96
C TYR A 239 14.41 6.96 -0.08
N PRO A 240 14.83 7.27 1.15
CA PRO A 240 15.60 6.33 1.96
C PRO A 240 14.74 5.15 2.42
N PHE A 241 15.28 3.95 2.30
CA PHE A 241 14.67 2.73 2.83
C PHE A 241 14.99 2.59 4.32
N ASN A 242 14.04 2.91 5.18
CA ASN A 242 14.20 2.88 6.63
C ASN A 242 12.89 2.54 7.35
N ARG A 243 12.99 2.20 8.64
CA ARG A 243 11.83 1.83 9.49
C ARG A 243 10.74 2.89 9.49
N GLU A 244 11.09 4.17 9.56
CA GLU A 244 10.12 5.26 9.61
C GLU A 244 9.28 5.32 8.33
N ASN A 245 9.91 5.24 7.17
CA ASN A 245 9.22 5.21 5.89
C ASN A 245 8.40 3.93 5.72
N LEU A 246 8.92 2.77 6.11
CA LEU A 246 8.16 1.52 6.09
C LEU A 246 6.87 1.62 6.91
N GLN A 247 6.92 2.27 8.07
CA GLN A 247 5.77 2.43 8.95
C GLN A 247 4.81 3.52 8.47
N LYS A 248 5.33 4.71 8.18
CA LYS A 248 4.57 5.96 8.09
C LYS A 248 4.73 6.69 6.76
N GLY A 249 5.59 6.23 5.86
CA GLY A 249 5.81 6.88 4.58
C GLY A 249 4.56 6.80 3.72
N MET A 250 4.09 7.94 3.20
CA MET A 250 3.09 8.02 2.14
C MET A 250 3.69 8.73 0.93
N LEU A 251 3.42 8.17 -0.24
CA LEU A 251 3.74 8.77 -1.52
C LEU A 251 2.48 9.35 -2.15
N CYS A 252 2.63 10.46 -2.87
CA CYS A 252 1.59 10.99 -3.75
C CYS A 252 2.15 11.17 -5.16
N PHE A 253 1.57 10.45 -6.12
CA PHE A 253 1.90 10.52 -7.54
C PHE A 253 0.93 11.50 -8.20
N ALA A 254 1.42 12.65 -8.65
CA ALA A 254 0.60 13.73 -9.20
C ALA A 254 0.90 14.00 -10.68
N ALA A 255 -0.15 14.08 -11.47
CA ALA A 255 -0.13 14.42 -12.89
C ALA A 255 -0.11 15.93 -13.12
N ALA A 256 0.17 16.31 -14.37
CA ALA A 256 0.17 17.70 -14.82
C ALA A 256 -1.17 18.43 -14.65
N ASP A 257 -2.29 17.71 -14.68
CA ASP A 257 -3.65 18.25 -14.54
C ASP A 257 -4.17 18.24 -13.08
N GLY A 258 -3.34 17.81 -12.12
CA GLY A 258 -3.71 17.68 -10.72
C GLY A 258 -4.38 16.36 -10.35
N TYR A 259 -4.57 15.43 -11.31
CA TYR A 259 -4.94 14.05 -11.01
C TYR A 259 -3.86 13.37 -10.19
N ARG A 260 -4.24 12.54 -9.21
CA ARG A 260 -3.27 11.96 -8.28
C ARG A 260 -3.76 10.69 -7.60
N CYS A 261 -2.82 9.90 -7.12
CA CYS A 261 -3.09 8.79 -6.22
C CYS A 261 -2.06 8.75 -5.09
N THR A 262 -2.46 8.19 -3.95
CA THR A 262 -1.57 7.87 -2.85
C THR A 262 -1.17 6.40 -2.87
N VAL A 263 0.06 6.15 -2.43
CA VAL A 263 0.65 4.81 -2.31
C VAL A 263 1.40 4.80 -0.99
N SER A 264 1.19 3.79 -0.15
CA SER A 264 2.00 3.69 1.07
C SER A 264 3.44 3.36 0.68
N TYR A 265 4.43 3.83 1.42
CA TYR A 265 5.82 3.55 1.07
C TYR A 265 6.08 2.04 1.05
N SER A 266 5.56 1.30 2.02
CA SER A 266 5.66 -0.16 2.05
C SER A 266 4.95 -0.85 0.87
N GLU A 267 3.80 -0.33 0.44
CA GLU A 267 3.13 -0.82 -0.77
C GLU A 267 4.00 -0.70 -2.03
N LEU A 268 4.93 0.27 -2.09
CA LEU A 268 5.82 0.44 -3.24
C LEU A 268 7.16 -0.30 -3.08
N PHE A 269 7.76 -0.20 -1.90
CA PHE A 269 9.16 -0.59 -1.68
C PHE A 269 9.30 -1.95 -0.99
N ASN A 270 8.26 -2.45 -0.33
CA ASN A 270 8.34 -3.55 0.62
C ASN A 270 7.46 -4.74 0.25
N ARG A 271 6.94 -4.82 -0.98
CA ARG A 271 6.12 -5.97 -1.41
C ARG A 271 6.95 -7.25 -1.52
N ASN A 272 6.35 -8.37 -1.13
CA ASN A 272 6.94 -9.71 -1.22
C ASN A 272 6.31 -10.60 -2.29
N ASP A 273 5.44 -10.02 -3.14
CA ASP A 273 4.50 -10.77 -3.97
C ASP A 273 4.74 -10.60 -5.49
N GLN A 274 5.84 -9.93 -5.84
CA GLN A 274 6.35 -9.72 -7.19
C GLN A 274 5.41 -8.95 -8.13
N GLN A 275 4.42 -8.23 -7.59
CA GLN A 275 3.50 -7.37 -8.35
C GLN A 275 3.93 -5.89 -8.25
N GLU A 276 5.10 -5.57 -8.81
CA GLU A 276 5.71 -4.25 -8.64
C GLU A 276 5.07 -3.17 -9.51
N PHE A 277 5.17 -1.92 -9.07
CA PHE A 277 4.74 -0.79 -9.89
C PHE A 277 5.75 -0.54 -11.01
N LEU A 278 5.25 -0.30 -12.23
CA LEU A 278 6.09 0.09 -13.35
C LEU A 278 6.03 1.60 -13.60
N LEU A 279 7.18 2.17 -13.92
CA LEU A 279 7.28 3.44 -14.62
C LEU A 279 7.36 3.18 -16.12
N ILE A 280 6.44 3.75 -16.88
CA ILE A 280 6.33 3.58 -18.32
C ILE A 280 6.71 4.90 -18.99
N LYS A 281 7.56 4.81 -20.01
CA LYS A 281 7.95 5.94 -20.85
C LYS A 281 7.23 5.86 -22.19
N THR A 282 6.72 6.99 -22.63
CA THR A 282 5.98 7.14 -23.89
C THR A 282 6.82 7.91 -24.90
N THR A 283 6.23 8.21 -26.06
CA THR A 283 6.89 9.08 -27.04
C THR A 283 6.89 10.53 -26.54
N PRO A 284 8.01 11.27 -26.63
CA PRO A 284 8.00 12.71 -26.35
C PRO A 284 6.90 13.44 -27.14
N GLY A 285 6.15 14.30 -26.48
CA GLY A 285 4.99 15.01 -27.06
C GLY A 285 3.69 14.21 -27.15
N GLU A 286 3.65 12.93 -26.75
CA GLU A 286 2.41 12.14 -26.71
C GLU A 286 1.42 12.68 -25.67
N ASP A 287 0.14 12.79 -26.03
CA ASP A 287 -0.92 13.12 -25.09
C ASP A 287 -1.05 12.02 -24.00
N GLY A 288 -1.05 12.43 -22.73
CA GLY A 288 -0.83 11.52 -21.60
C GLY A 288 0.62 11.45 -21.09
N GLY A 289 1.50 12.34 -21.60
CA GLY A 289 2.78 12.72 -21.02
C GLY A 289 3.91 11.71 -21.16
N LEU A 290 5.16 12.16 -20.94
CA LEU A 290 6.37 11.34 -21.14
C LEU A 290 6.41 10.12 -20.21
N PHE A 291 5.88 10.26 -19.01
CA PHE A 291 5.87 9.24 -17.98
C PHE A 291 4.47 8.95 -17.45
N ARG A 292 4.20 7.68 -17.18
CA ARG A 292 3.01 7.20 -16.48
C ARG A 292 3.34 6.04 -15.57
N ILE A 293 2.56 5.85 -14.52
CA ILE A 293 2.71 4.68 -13.63
C ILE A 293 1.70 3.59 -13.97
N PHE A 294 2.10 2.36 -13.74
CA PHE A 294 1.25 1.19 -13.83
C PHE A 294 1.32 0.39 -12.52
N PRO A 295 0.26 0.42 -11.69
CA PRO A 295 0.19 -0.33 -10.44
C PRO A 295 -0.16 -1.79 -10.73
N ALA A 296 0.84 -2.66 -10.92
CA ALA A 296 0.59 -4.04 -11.36
C ALA A 296 -0.18 -4.90 -10.35
N ALA A 297 -0.10 -4.56 -9.06
CA ALA A 297 -0.85 -5.22 -8.00
C ALA A 297 -2.36 -4.96 -8.04
N ASP A 298 -2.79 -3.92 -8.77
CA ASP A 298 -4.18 -3.49 -8.81
C ASP A 298 -5.02 -4.30 -9.79
N PHE A 299 -6.27 -4.50 -9.40
CA PHE A 299 -7.32 -4.96 -10.29
C PHE A 299 -7.82 -3.82 -11.20
N PHE A 300 -8.02 -2.63 -10.64
CA PHE A 300 -8.52 -1.47 -11.39
C PHE A 300 -7.42 -0.51 -11.84
N SER A 301 -7.53 -0.01 -13.06
CA SER A 301 -6.58 0.95 -13.66
C SER A 301 -6.61 2.35 -13.05
N ASP A 302 -7.56 2.65 -12.18
CA ASP A 302 -7.79 4.01 -11.69
C ASP A 302 -6.57 4.63 -10.99
N ARG A 303 -5.63 3.84 -10.46
CA ARG A 303 -4.37 4.39 -9.88
C ARG A 303 -3.23 4.54 -10.90
N ALA A 304 -3.48 4.29 -12.18
CA ALA A 304 -2.52 4.56 -13.24
C ALA A 304 -2.51 6.05 -13.61
N VAL A 305 -1.54 6.78 -13.05
CA VAL A 305 -1.38 8.22 -13.29
C VAL A 305 -0.62 8.45 -14.60
N LYS A 306 -1.27 9.09 -15.57
CA LYS A 306 -0.64 9.60 -16.81
C LYS A 306 -0.05 10.98 -16.58
N SER A 307 0.85 11.41 -17.47
CA SER A 307 1.46 12.73 -17.42
C SER A 307 2.05 13.05 -16.06
N LEU A 308 2.70 12.02 -15.48
CA LEU A 308 3.26 12.10 -14.15
C LEU A 308 4.26 13.25 -14.10
N LYS A 309 3.98 14.19 -13.20
CA LYS A 309 4.71 15.45 -13.07
C LYS A 309 5.49 15.49 -11.77
N GLU A 310 4.92 15.00 -10.67
CA GLU A 310 5.54 15.09 -9.35
C GLU A 310 5.30 13.80 -8.56
N ILE A 311 6.30 13.37 -7.79
CA ILE A 311 6.16 12.33 -6.77
C ILE A 311 6.58 12.95 -5.44
N HIS A 312 5.68 12.93 -4.46
CA HIS A 312 5.92 13.46 -3.13
C HIS A 312 6.09 12.32 -2.12
N LEU A 313 7.07 12.39 -1.24
CA LEU A 313 7.19 11.55 -0.03
C LEU A 313 6.95 12.40 1.23
N GLY A 314 6.03 11.93 2.08
CA GLY A 314 5.65 12.54 3.35
C GLY A 314 4.26 13.19 3.30
N TYR A 315 3.63 13.31 4.47
CA TYR A 315 2.32 13.93 4.67
C TYR A 315 2.23 14.58 6.06
#